data_AF-J2GAX0-F1
#
_entry.id   AF-J2GAX0-F1
#
_cell.length_a   1.000
_cell.length_b   1.000
_cell.length_c   1.000
_cell.angle_alpha   90.00
_cell.angle_beta   90.00
_cell.angle_gamma   90.00
#
_symmetry.space_group_name_H-M   'P 1'
#
loop_
_entity.id
_entity.type
_entity.pdbx_description
1 polymer ?
#
loop_
_entity_poly.entity_id
_entity_poly.type
_entity_poly.pdbx_seq_one_letter_code
_entity_poly.pdbx_strand_id
1 'polypeptide(L)'
;MVRVAPWVGLAALISLGWTASTSAAHAASFDCAKAGTPTEKAICKDPAVSKLDEEVAAAFKAAQAFWPAGNWKTYILTEQRNWLRDRNGICKADAACLKDDYERRLIYLKSPDLKWTGRYVAGQCPKDGIFLDATPRYPKVGVDVDIYICPNSSGNMLLQGWGKVDAAGRLSWQDEAGCLYTLTFTQDTVTLSGSETGVCKPPMLDARIFRRDPAKSPFLQD
;
A
#
# COMPACT_ATOMS: atom_id res chain seq x y z
N MET A 1 -9.24 -43.16 -87.68
CA MET A 1 -9.41 -43.94 -86.44
C MET A 1 -9.64 -42.97 -85.27
N VAL A 2 -10.75 -43.12 -84.53
CA VAL A 2 -10.87 -43.01 -83.03
C VAL A 2 -10.39 -41.67 -82.38
N ARG A 3 -11.10 -40.87 -81.56
CA ARG A 3 -12.36 -40.91 -80.78
C ARG A 3 -12.70 -39.50 -80.23
N VAL A 4 -14.00 -39.23 -80.03
CA VAL A 4 -14.72 -38.46 -78.97
C VAL A 4 -13.90 -38.31 -77.65
N ALA A 5 -13.95 -37.27 -76.80
CA ALA A 5 -15.09 -36.56 -76.20
C ALA A 5 -14.62 -35.32 -75.35
N PRO A 6 -15.55 -34.47 -74.84
CA PRO A 6 -15.32 -33.20 -74.14
C PRO A 6 -15.05 -33.42 -72.63
N TRP A 7 -14.92 -32.35 -71.81
CA TRP A 7 -15.49 -32.26 -70.45
C TRP A 7 -15.41 -30.83 -69.89
N VAL A 8 -16.56 -30.40 -69.37
CA VAL A 8 -16.84 -29.17 -68.63
C VAL A 8 -16.37 -29.32 -67.19
N GLY A 9 -15.88 -28.24 -66.58
CA GLY A 9 -15.66 -28.20 -65.12
C GLY A 9 -15.32 -26.80 -64.62
N LEU A 10 -16.34 -25.96 -64.37
CA LEU A 10 -16.19 -24.77 -63.53
C LEU A 10 -15.96 -25.22 -62.07
N ALA A 11 -14.78 -24.93 -61.52
CA ALA A 11 -14.54 -25.03 -60.09
C ALA A 11 -14.68 -23.64 -59.47
N ALA A 12 -15.80 -23.40 -58.79
CA ALA A 12 -16.01 -22.21 -57.96
C ALA A 12 -15.17 -22.35 -56.67
N LEU A 13 -14.11 -21.54 -56.55
CA LEU A 13 -13.31 -21.43 -55.34
C LEU A 13 -14.06 -20.58 -54.31
N ILE A 14 -14.71 -21.24 -53.35
CA ILE A 14 -15.26 -20.61 -52.16
C ILE A 14 -14.08 -20.27 -51.24
N SER A 15 -13.61 -19.02 -51.31
CA SER A 15 -12.65 -18.45 -50.36
C SER A 15 -13.37 -18.20 -49.02
N LEU A 16 -13.28 -19.17 -48.11
CA LEU A 16 -13.67 -19.01 -46.72
C LEU A 16 -12.67 -18.06 -46.05
N GLY A 17 -13.04 -16.78 -45.94
CA GLY A 17 -12.29 -15.78 -45.19
C GLY A 17 -12.27 -16.14 -43.71
N TRP A 18 -11.12 -16.59 -43.21
CA TRP A 18 -10.89 -16.82 -41.80
C TRP A 18 -10.69 -15.45 -41.13
N THR A 19 -11.78 -14.84 -40.66
CA THR A 19 -11.68 -13.66 -39.79
C THR A 19 -11.16 -14.12 -38.43
N ALA A 20 -9.83 -14.11 -38.27
CA ALA A 20 -9.20 -14.24 -36.98
C ALA A 20 -9.58 -13.01 -36.15
N SER A 21 -10.62 -13.16 -35.33
CA SER A 21 -10.93 -12.22 -34.26
C SER A 21 -9.78 -12.28 -33.26
N THR A 22 -8.77 -11.42 -33.46
CA THR A 22 -7.74 -11.19 -32.45
C THR A 22 -8.43 -10.50 -31.28
N SER A 23 -8.95 -11.27 -30.34
CA SER A 23 -9.29 -10.77 -29.01
C SER A 23 -8.03 -10.10 -28.49
N ALA A 24 -8.02 -8.77 -28.45
CA ALA A 24 -6.93 -8.02 -27.85
C ALA A 24 -6.75 -8.60 -26.44
N ALA A 25 -5.65 -9.30 -26.21
CA ALA A 25 -5.34 -9.86 -24.91
C ALA A 25 -5.18 -8.66 -23.97
N HIS A 26 -6.23 -8.38 -23.19
CA HIS A 26 -6.15 -7.40 -22.12
C HIS A 26 -5.30 -8.08 -21.05
N ALA A 27 -4.03 -7.70 -20.99
CA ALA A 27 -3.15 -8.18 -19.96
C ALA A 27 -3.57 -7.48 -18.66
N ALA A 28 -4.05 -8.28 -17.72
CA ALA A 28 -4.00 -7.93 -16.31
C ALA A 28 -2.65 -8.43 -15.78
N SER A 29 -2.38 -8.27 -14.48
CA SER A 29 -1.21 -8.90 -13.85
C SER A 29 -1.27 -10.45 -13.84
N PHE A 30 -2.32 -11.03 -14.41
CA PHE A 30 -2.55 -12.47 -14.57
C PHE A 30 -3.18 -12.80 -15.93
N ASP A 31 -3.21 -14.10 -16.26
CA ASP A 31 -3.81 -14.62 -17.50
C ASP A 31 -5.35 -14.59 -17.42
N CYS A 32 -5.97 -13.69 -18.18
CA CYS A 32 -7.42 -13.54 -18.23
C CYS A 32 -8.18 -14.79 -18.73
N ALA A 33 -7.53 -15.70 -19.46
CA ALA A 33 -8.15 -16.98 -19.82
C ALA A 33 -8.36 -17.91 -18.61
N LYS A 34 -7.65 -17.64 -17.49
CA LYS A 34 -7.74 -18.39 -16.23
C LYS A 34 -8.59 -17.70 -15.17
N ALA A 35 -9.26 -16.60 -15.49
CA ALA A 35 -10.12 -15.85 -14.56
C ALA A 35 -11.27 -16.73 -14.02
N GLY A 36 -11.19 -17.08 -12.74
CA GLY A 36 -12.16 -17.94 -12.05
C GLY A 36 -13.17 -17.16 -11.22
N THR A 37 -12.75 -16.05 -10.61
CA THR A 37 -13.59 -15.26 -9.69
C THR A 37 -14.38 -14.16 -10.40
N PRO A 38 -15.50 -13.65 -9.81
CA PRO A 38 -16.20 -12.48 -10.33
C PRO A 38 -15.28 -11.25 -10.46
N THR A 39 -14.36 -11.07 -9.50
CA THR A 39 -13.39 -9.97 -9.53
C THR A 39 -12.41 -10.10 -10.68
N GLU A 40 -11.79 -11.27 -10.87
CA GLU A 40 -10.87 -11.50 -12.00
C GLU A 40 -11.56 -11.28 -13.34
N LYS A 41 -12.80 -11.76 -13.50
CA LYS A 41 -13.58 -11.54 -14.72
C LYS A 41 -13.89 -10.06 -14.95
N ALA A 42 -14.19 -9.30 -13.89
CA ALA A 42 -14.41 -7.85 -13.99
C ALA A 42 -13.13 -7.11 -14.37
N ILE A 43 -11.99 -7.46 -13.77
CA ILE A 43 -10.67 -6.91 -14.12
C ILE A 43 -10.39 -7.14 -15.61
N CYS A 44 -10.59 -8.36 -16.11
CA CYS A 44 -10.34 -8.71 -17.50
C CYS A 44 -11.31 -8.06 -18.51
N LYS A 45 -12.51 -7.68 -18.07
CA LYS A 45 -13.54 -7.08 -18.93
C LYS A 45 -13.39 -5.56 -19.06
N ASP A 46 -12.86 -4.89 -18.04
CA ASP A 46 -12.68 -3.44 -18.03
C ASP A 46 -11.21 -3.07 -18.25
N PRO A 47 -10.84 -2.47 -19.40
CA PRO A 47 -9.45 -2.14 -19.72
C PRO A 47 -8.79 -1.18 -18.73
N ALA A 48 -9.56 -0.28 -18.12
CA ALA A 48 -9.02 0.66 -17.14
C ALA A 48 -8.72 -0.05 -15.81
N VAL A 49 -9.56 -1.00 -15.39
CA VAL A 49 -9.28 -1.85 -14.21
C VAL A 49 -8.08 -2.76 -14.48
N SER A 50 -8.00 -3.37 -15.67
CA SER A 50 -6.86 -4.21 -16.08
C SER A 50 -5.54 -3.46 -15.97
N LYS A 51 -5.49 -2.22 -16.49
CA LYS A 51 -4.30 -1.36 -16.40
C LYS A 51 -3.92 -1.05 -14.95
N LEU A 52 -4.90 -0.69 -14.11
CA LEU A 52 -4.67 -0.44 -12.69
C LEU A 52 -4.12 -1.68 -11.96
N ASP A 53 -4.54 -2.88 -12.37
CA ASP A 53 -4.02 -4.14 -11.85
C ASP A 53 -2.54 -4.36 -12.16
N GLU A 54 -2.12 -4.08 -13.40
CA GLU A 54 -0.71 -4.09 -13.79
C GLU A 54 0.10 -3.04 -13.01
N GLU A 55 -0.44 -1.83 -12.85
CA GLU A 55 0.23 -0.75 -12.11
C GLU A 55 0.42 -1.11 -10.63
N VAL A 56 -0.56 -1.73 -9.99
CA VAL A 56 -0.44 -2.21 -8.60
C VAL A 56 0.57 -3.34 -8.51
N ALA A 57 0.60 -4.27 -9.47
CA ALA A 57 1.59 -5.35 -9.48
C ALA A 57 3.02 -4.81 -9.58
N ALA A 58 3.26 -3.81 -10.45
CA ALA A 58 4.54 -3.12 -10.56
C ALA A 58 4.90 -2.36 -9.28
N ALA A 59 3.95 -1.58 -8.73
CA ALA A 59 4.16 -0.83 -7.49
C ALA A 59 4.45 -1.74 -6.30
N PHE A 60 3.77 -2.89 -6.20
CA PHE A 60 3.99 -3.89 -5.17
C PHE A 60 5.40 -4.50 -5.25
N LYS A 61 5.90 -4.78 -6.46
CA LYS A 61 7.28 -5.24 -6.65
C LYS A 61 8.30 -4.19 -6.21
N ALA A 62 8.07 -2.92 -6.54
CA ALA A 62 8.92 -1.81 -6.11
C ALA A 62 8.88 -1.63 -4.58
N ALA A 63 7.69 -1.65 -3.98
CA ALA A 63 7.49 -1.49 -2.54
C ALA A 63 8.24 -2.56 -1.73
N GLN A 64 8.26 -3.82 -2.18
CA GLN A 64 9.03 -4.87 -1.49
C GLN A 64 10.54 -4.61 -1.39
N ALA A 65 11.11 -3.83 -2.32
CA ALA A 65 12.52 -3.47 -2.35
C ALA A 65 12.81 -2.07 -1.81
N PHE A 66 11.77 -1.33 -1.39
CA PHE A 66 11.88 0.09 -1.03
C PHE A 66 12.71 0.35 0.23
N TRP A 67 12.62 -0.54 1.23
CA TRP A 67 13.29 -0.36 2.51
C TRP A 67 13.99 -1.65 2.97
N PRO A 68 15.28 -1.57 3.39
CA PRO A 68 16.06 -2.77 3.69
C PRO A 68 15.97 -3.23 5.16
N ALA A 69 15.37 -2.44 6.07
CA ALA A 69 15.42 -2.73 7.51
C ALA A 69 14.19 -3.50 8.02
N GLY A 70 14.38 -4.24 9.11
CA GLY A 70 13.32 -4.96 9.82
C GLY A 70 12.67 -6.07 8.98
N ASN A 71 11.40 -6.31 9.23
CA ASN A 71 10.57 -7.32 8.53
C ASN A 71 9.86 -6.74 7.29
N TRP A 72 10.39 -5.67 6.69
CA TRP A 72 9.76 -4.87 5.63
C TRP A 72 9.11 -5.68 4.51
N LYS A 73 9.86 -6.61 3.91
CA LYS A 73 9.35 -7.44 2.81
C LYS A 73 8.15 -8.28 3.24
N THR A 74 8.20 -8.85 4.44
CA THR A 74 7.09 -9.62 5.03
C THR A 74 5.87 -8.73 5.28
N TYR A 75 6.09 -7.51 5.80
CA TYR A 75 5.02 -6.52 5.98
C TYR A 75 4.29 -6.23 4.66
N ILE A 76 5.02 -5.83 3.61
CA ILE A 76 4.42 -5.51 2.30
C ILE A 76 3.69 -6.74 1.70
N LEU A 77 4.23 -7.94 1.87
CA LEU A 77 3.57 -9.19 1.43
C LEU A 77 2.24 -9.44 2.16
N THR A 78 2.22 -9.27 3.48
CA THR A 78 1.01 -9.44 4.30
C THR A 78 -0.04 -8.40 3.94
N GLU A 79 0.35 -7.13 3.85
CA GLU A 79 -0.54 -6.03 3.45
C GLU A 79 -1.15 -6.27 2.07
N GLN A 80 -0.37 -6.79 1.11
CA GLN A 80 -0.88 -7.09 -0.24
C GLN A 80 -1.89 -8.24 -0.22
N ARG A 81 -1.65 -9.28 0.58
CA ARG A 81 -2.59 -10.40 0.72
C ARG A 81 -3.90 -9.98 1.37
N ASN A 82 -3.82 -9.19 2.43
CA ASN A 82 -4.99 -8.64 3.12
C ASN A 82 -5.81 -7.77 2.16
N TRP A 83 -5.15 -6.86 1.44
CA TRP A 83 -5.80 -6.04 0.43
C TRP A 83 -6.48 -6.87 -0.68
N LEU A 84 -5.82 -7.90 -1.22
CA LEU A 84 -6.43 -8.78 -2.23
C LEU A 84 -7.68 -9.50 -1.72
N ARG A 85 -7.64 -9.99 -0.48
CA ARG A 85 -8.81 -10.62 0.18
C ARG A 85 -9.96 -9.62 0.29
N ASP A 86 -9.68 -8.43 0.80
CA ASP A 86 -10.68 -7.42 1.08
C ASP A 86 -11.28 -6.86 -0.23
N ARG A 87 -10.44 -6.55 -1.23
CA ARG A 87 -10.87 -6.17 -2.59
C ARG A 87 -11.83 -7.18 -3.19
N ASN A 88 -11.48 -8.47 -3.15
CA ASN A 88 -12.31 -9.55 -3.70
C ASN A 88 -13.64 -9.70 -2.94
N GLY A 89 -13.62 -9.56 -1.61
CA GLY A 89 -14.82 -9.68 -0.77
C GLY A 89 -15.78 -8.50 -0.90
N ILE A 90 -15.24 -7.29 -0.95
CA ILE A 90 -16.00 -6.03 -0.94
C ILE A 90 -16.47 -5.66 -2.35
N CYS A 91 -15.55 -5.52 -3.32
CA CYS A 91 -15.90 -5.02 -4.65
C CYS A 91 -16.53 -6.09 -5.55
N LYS A 92 -16.15 -7.37 -5.39
CA LYS A 92 -16.61 -8.46 -6.26
C LYS A 92 -16.43 -8.08 -7.74
N ALA A 93 -17.51 -7.97 -8.51
CA ALA A 93 -17.48 -7.63 -9.95
C ALA A 93 -17.76 -6.13 -10.25
N ASP A 94 -17.85 -5.28 -9.23
CA ASP A 94 -18.09 -3.85 -9.41
C ASP A 94 -16.82 -3.13 -9.89
N ALA A 95 -16.81 -2.71 -11.15
CA ALA A 95 -15.69 -2.04 -11.77
C ALA A 95 -15.38 -0.65 -11.16
N ALA A 96 -16.39 0.08 -10.69
CA ALA A 96 -16.17 1.39 -10.06
C ALA A 96 -15.52 1.21 -8.68
N CYS A 97 -16.03 0.28 -7.88
CA CYS A 97 -15.39 -0.09 -6.61
C CYS A 97 -13.94 -0.52 -6.81
N LEU A 98 -13.68 -1.38 -7.81
CA LEU A 98 -12.33 -1.82 -8.13
C LEU A 98 -11.42 -0.63 -8.46
N LYS A 99 -11.83 0.26 -9.37
CA LYS A 99 -11.02 1.46 -9.74
C LYS A 99 -10.61 2.25 -8.51
N ASP A 100 -11.56 2.62 -7.67
CA ASP A 100 -11.30 3.39 -6.47
C ASP A 100 -10.34 2.64 -5.51
N ASP A 101 -10.51 1.32 -5.38
CA ASP A 101 -9.69 0.50 -4.49
C ASP A 101 -8.25 0.33 -5.00
N TYR A 102 -8.06 0.13 -6.30
CA TYR A 102 -6.75 0.11 -6.94
C TYR A 102 -6.04 1.47 -6.82
N GLU A 103 -6.74 2.58 -7.06
CA GLU A 103 -6.16 3.92 -6.93
C GLU A 103 -5.68 4.21 -5.51
N ARG A 104 -6.51 3.87 -4.50
CA ARG A 104 -6.07 3.97 -3.10
C ARG A 104 -4.88 3.05 -2.81
N ARG A 105 -4.87 1.82 -3.35
CA ARG A 105 -3.74 0.91 -3.16
C ARG A 105 -2.45 1.44 -3.78
N LEU A 106 -2.53 2.11 -4.93
CA LEU A 106 -1.38 2.79 -5.54
C LEU A 106 -0.86 3.92 -4.66
N ILE A 107 -1.75 4.72 -4.06
CA ILE A 107 -1.36 5.77 -3.11
C ILE A 107 -0.59 5.17 -1.93
N TYR A 108 -1.09 4.07 -1.37
CA TYR A 108 -0.42 3.36 -0.28
C TYR A 108 0.97 2.84 -0.72
N LEU A 109 1.04 2.00 -1.77
CA LEU A 109 2.27 1.33 -2.19
C LEU A 109 3.37 2.29 -2.67
N LYS A 110 2.98 3.45 -3.20
CA LYS A 110 3.92 4.48 -3.69
C LYS A 110 4.28 5.51 -2.61
N SER A 111 3.70 5.43 -1.41
CA SER A 111 3.97 6.41 -0.36
C SER A 111 5.39 6.24 0.19
N PRO A 112 6.26 7.27 0.11
CA PRO A 112 7.60 7.21 0.69
C PRO A 112 7.58 7.19 2.21
N ASP A 113 6.44 7.57 2.82
CA ASP A 113 6.25 7.65 4.26
C ASP A 113 6.13 6.27 4.92
N LEU A 114 5.84 5.21 4.14
CA LEU A 114 5.69 3.85 4.68
C LEU A 114 6.93 3.37 5.44
N LYS A 115 8.14 3.82 5.08
CA LYS A 115 9.39 3.43 5.77
C LYS A 115 9.45 3.90 7.24
N TRP A 116 8.62 4.88 7.60
CA TRP A 116 8.53 5.39 8.96
C TRP A 116 7.62 4.54 9.85
N THR A 117 6.80 3.66 9.26
CA THR A 117 5.90 2.79 10.02
C THR A 117 6.65 1.85 10.95
N GLY A 118 6.13 1.71 12.17
CA GLY A 118 6.71 0.86 13.21
C GLY A 118 6.66 1.48 14.60
N ARG A 119 7.08 0.71 15.59
CA ARG A 119 7.21 1.16 16.99
C ARG A 119 8.59 1.70 17.25
N TYR A 120 8.64 2.79 18.00
CA TYR A 120 9.87 3.35 18.54
C TYR A 120 9.72 3.48 20.05
N VAL A 121 10.73 3.08 20.82
CA VAL A 121 10.66 3.01 22.28
C VAL A 121 11.72 3.91 22.89
N ALA A 122 11.32 4.66 23.91
CA ALA A 122 12.17 5.43 24.78
C ALA A 122 12.08 4.87 26.21
N GLY A 123 13.21 4.61 26.86
CA GLY A 123 13.24 3.92 28.16
C GLY A 123 13.11 2.41 28.04
N GLN A 124 12.56 1.78 29.07
CA GLN A 124 12.37 0.33 29.12
C GLN A 124 10.87 0.03 28.99
N CYS A 125 10.49 -0.92 28.14
CA CYS A 125 9.11 -1.41 28.10
C CYS A 125 9.11 -2.90 28.42
N PRO A 126 8.16 -3.40 29.22
CA PRO A 126 6.91 -2.75 29.62
C PRO A 126 6.96 -1.80 30.84
N LYS A 127 8.11 -1.61 31.50
CA LYS A 127 8.23 -0.81 32.74
C LYS A 127 9.03 0.47 32.54
N ASP A 128 8.45 1.62 32.90
CA ASP A 128 9.15 2.91 32.93
C ASP A 128 9.68 3.36 31.55
N GLY A 129 8.80 3.28 30.55
CA GLY A 129 9.09 3.67 29.18
C GLY A 129 7.88 4.24 28.45
N ILE A 130 8.16 4.80 27.28
CA ILE A 130 7.19 5.41 26.39
C ILE A 130 7.43 4.83 25.01
N PHE A 131 6.37 4.56 24.26
CA PHE A 131 6.48 4.13 22.87
C PHE A 131 5.71 5.05 21.94
N LEU A 132 6.23 5.21 20.74
CA LEU A 132 5.63 5.90 19.62
C LEU A 132 5.29 4.86 18.55
N ASP A 133 4.02 4.79 18.19
CA ASP A 133 3.57 4.01 17.05
C ASP A 133 3.37 4.95 15.86
N ALA A 134 4.12 4.71 14.78
CA ALA A 134 3.95 5.39 13.51
C ALA A 134 3.21 4.45 12.56
N THR A 135 2.09 4.90 12.00
CA THR A 135 1.27 4.12 11.06
C THR A 135 1.05 4.89 9.76
N PRO A 136 0.89 4.20 8.61
CA PRO A 136 0.56 4.86 7.36
C PRO A 136 -0.78 5.57 7.51
N ARG A 137 -0.81 6.85 7.18
CA ARG A 137 -2.09 7.51 6.99
C ARG A 137 -2.70 6.96 5.71
N TYR A 138 -3.95 6.53 5.77
CA TYR A 138 -4.66 5.98 4.62
C TYR A 138 -6.13 6.40 4.66
N PRO A 139 -6.72 6.81 3.52
CA PRO A 139 -6.16 6.86 2.17
C PRO A 139 -5.30 8.11 1.86
N LYS A 140 -5.09 9.00 2.83
CA LYS A 140 -4.31 10.23 2.64
C LYS A 140 -2.82 9.96 2.83
N VAL A 141 -1.96 10.50 1.98
CA VAL A 141 -0.50 10.40 2.17
C VAL A 141 -0.06 11.05 3.49
N GLY A 142 0.76 10.34 4.25
CA GLY A 142 1.35 10.79 5.50
C GLY A 142 1.59 9.64 6.48
N VAL A 143 1.90 10.03 7.71
CA VAL A 143 2.02 9.16 8.89
C VAL A 143 1.10 9.70 9.97
N ASP A 144 0.37 8.80 10.64
CA ASP A 144 -0.27 9.06 11.92
C ASP A 144 0.69 8.57 13.03
N VAL A 145 0.92 9.40 14.04
CA VAL A 145 1.82 9.13 15.16
C VAL A 145 1.07 9.20 16.47
N ASP A 146 1.21 8.16 17.27
CA ASP A 146 0.60 8.03 18.58
C ASP A 146 1.68 7.70 19.62
N ILE A 147 1.79 8.49 20.68
CA ILE A 147 2.77 8.32 21.75
C ILE A 147 2.05 7.90 23.02
N TYR A 148 2.52 6.81 23.65
CA TYR A 148 1.89 6.22 24.81
C TYR A 148 2.90 5.90 25.93
N ILE A 149 2.44 5.94 27.18
CA ILE A 149 3.17 5.33 28.30
C ILE A 149 3.03 3.79 28.21
N CYS A 150 4.12 3.06 28.43
CA CYS A 150 4.10 1.61 28.54
C CYS A 150 3.22 1.13 29.73
N PRO A 151 2.57 -0.05 29.64
CA PRO A 151 2.91 -1.17 28.76
C PRO A 151 2.12 -1.24 27.44
N ASN A 152 1.01 -0.52 27.30
CA ASN A 152 0.09 -0.64 26.16
C ASN A 152 -0.67 0.67 25.89
N SER A 153 -1.44 0.68 24.80
CA SER A 153 -2.19 1.85 24.33
C SER A 153 -3.47 2.16 25.12
N SER A 154 -3.91 1.29 26.03
CA SER A 154 -5.20 1.46 26.73
C SER A 154 -5.12 2.54 27.80
N GLY A 155 -5.63 3.73 27.48
CA GLY A 155 -5.76 4.85 28.43
C GLY A 155 -4.45 5.61 28.70
N ASN A 156 -3.37 5.30 27.98
CA ASN A 156 -2.02 5.83 28.24
C ASN A 156 -1.51 6.78 27.14
N MET A 157 -2.38 7.31 26.29
CA MET A 157 -2.00 8.23 25.22
C MET A 157 -1.48 9.55 25.81
N LEU A 158 -0.30 9.97 25.36
CA LEU A 158 0.35 11.22 25.73
C LEU A 158 0.20 12.28 24.65
N LEU A 159 0.39 11.90 23.39
CA LEU A 159 0.45 12.83 22.28
C LEU A 159 0.06 12.11 20.99
N GLN A 160 -0.76 12.77 20.18
CA GLN A 160 -1.11 12.32 18.84
C GLN A 160 -0.79 13.42 17.83
N GLY A 161 -0.34 13.01 16.65
CA GLY A 161 -0.03 13.91 15.55
C GLY A 161 -0.20 13.22 14.21
N TRP A 162 -0.24 14.00 13.14
CA TRP A 162 -0.31 13.44 11.80
C TRP A 162 0.20 14.43 10.76
N GLY A 163 0.64 13.92 9.62
CA GLY A 163 1.10 14.76 8.53
C GLY A 163 2.02 14.03 7.58
N LYS A 164 2.55 14.76 6.60
CA LYS A 164 3.61 14.24 5.73
C LYS A 164 4.94 14.42 6.41
N VAL A 165 5.84 13.45 6.25
CA VAL A 165 7.22 13.60 6.66
C VAL A 165 7.97 14.31 5.54
N ASP A 166 8.62 15.43 5.85
CA ASP A 166 9.37 16.20 4.86
C ASP A 166 10.64 15.44 4.40
N ALA A 167 11.32 15.97 3.38
CA ALA A 167 12.55 15.37 2.85
C ALA A 167 13.69 15.28 3.90
N ALA A 168 13.63 16.07 4.96
CA ALA A 168 14.57 16.03 6.08
C ALA A 168 14.13 15.06 7.20
N GLY A 169 13.06 14.30 7.00
CA GLY A 169 12.54 13.36 7.99
C GLY A 169 11.68 14.01 9.06
N ARG A 170 11.20 15.25 8.86
CA ARG A 170 10.45 15.98 9.90
C ARG A 170 8.95 15.90 9.69
N LEU A 171 8.23 15.60 10.77
CA LEU A 171 6.79 15.72 10.91
C LEU A 171 6.48 16.76 11.96
N SER A 172 5.76 17.81 11.60
CA SER A 172 5.38 18.89 12.53
C SER A 172 3.88 19.11 12.54
N TRP A 173 3.31 19.33 13.73
CA TRP A 173 1.90 19.64 13.91
C TRP A 173 1.69 20.52 15.15
N GLN A 174 0.52 21.15 15.25
CA GLN A 174 0.10 21.89 16.42
C GLN A 174 -1.06 21.17 17.10
N ASP A 175 -1.07 21.15 18.43
CA ASP A 175 -2.25 20.75 19.20
C ASP A 175 -3.28 21.88 19.31
N GLU A 176 -4.38 21.61 20.01
CA GLU A 176 -5.46 22.59 20.22
C GLU A 176 -5.03 23.81 21.05
N ALA A 177 -3.97 23.69 21.85
CA ALA A 177 -3.38 24.78 22.61
C ALA A 177 -2.39 25.63 21.79
N GLY A 178 -2.15 25.27 20.52
CA GLY A 178 -1.20 25.93 19.63
C GLY A 178 0.25 25.52 19.87
N CYS A 179 0.50 24.45 20.63
CA CYS A 179 1.84 23.96 20.89
C CYS A 179 2.37 23.20 19.68
N LEU A 180 3.48 23.69 19.13
CA LEU A 180 4.17 23.06 18.01
C LEU A 180 5.01 21.88 18.50
N TYR A 181 4.74 20.70 17.93
CA TYR A 181 5.56 19.51 18.09
C TYR A 181 6.22 19.17 16.76
N THR A 182 7.42 18.60 16.83
CA THR A 182 8.17 18.11 15.67
C THR A 182 8.86 16.81 16.02
N LEU A 183 8.52 15.76 15.26
CA LEU A 183 9.25 14.50 15.24
C LEU A 183 10.24 14.53 14.09
N THR A 184 11.49 14.16 14.36
CA THR A 184 12.52 13.98 13.34
C THR A 184 12.89 12.51 13.25
N PHE A 185 12.48 11.88 12.15
CA PHE A 185 12.72 10.49 11.84
C PHE A 185 14.09 10.31 11.18
N THR A 186 14.81 9.29 11.66
CA THR A 186 15.94 8.68 10.98
C THR A 186 15.60 7.21 10.71
N GLN A 187 16.53 6.47 10.10
CA GLN A 187 16.35 5.04 9.87
C GLN A 187 15.98 4.28 11.17
N ASP A 188 16.66 4.58 12.28
CA ASP A 188 16.56 3.80 13.53
C ASP A 188 16.04 4.59 14.73
N THR A 189 15.86 5.90 14.60
CA THR A 189 15.42 6.75 15.71
C THR A 189 14.38 7.76 15.31
N VAL A 190 13.59 8.18 16.29
CA VAL A 190 12.72 9.36 16.18
C VAL A 190 13.06 10.28 17.32
N THR A 191 13.32 11.54 17.02
CA THR A 191 13.53 12.56 18.05
C THR A 191 12.30 13.45 18.16
N LEU A 192 11.72 13.56 19.35
CA LEU A 192 10.61 14.49 19.60
C LEU A 192 11.16 15.81 20.15
N SER A 193 10.73 16.90 19.53
CA SER A 193 10.95 18.27 19.99
C SER A 193 9.62 18.99 20.07
N GLY A 194 9.48 19.91 21.02
CA GLY A 194 8.27 20.70 21.20
C GLY A 194 8.61 22.05 21.82
N SER A 195 7.65 22.99 21.81
CA SER A 195 7.85 24.29 22.46
C SER A 195 8.10 24.11 23.97
N GLU A 196 9.26 24.54 24.46
CA GLU A 196 9.69 24.30 25.85
C GLU A 196 9.04 25.26 26.89
N THR A 197 8.11 26.11 26.46
CA THR A 197 7.55 27.17 27.29
C THR A 197 6.17 26.84 27.84
N GLY A 198 6.00 26.98 29.15
CA GLY A 198 4.69 26.96 29.81
C GLY A 198 3.91 25.66 29.59
N VAL A 199 2.66 25.78 29.13
CA VAL A 199 1.74 24.65 28.88
C VAL A 199 2.16 23.73 27.73
N CYS A 200 3.12 24.15 26.90
CA CYS A 200 3.57 23.38 25.74
C CYS A 200 4.70 22.38 26.03
N LYS A 201 5.17 22.32 27.28
CA LYS A 201 6.19 21.35 27.68
C LYS A 201 5.59 19.94 27.59
N PRO A 202 6.12 19.06 26.72
CA PRO A 202 5.57 17.73 26.58
C PRO A 202 5.70 16.93 27.91
N PRO A 203 4.62 16.27 28.40
CA PRO A 203 4.67 15.55 29.66
C PRO A 203 5.56 14.30 29.58
N MET A 204 6.45 14.11 30.56
CA MET A 204 7.32 12.94 30.73
C MET A 204 8.30 12.63 29.57
N LEU A 205 8.56 13.59 28.69
CA LEU A 205 9.42 13.41 27.51
C LEU A 205 10.82 13.98 27.69
N ASP A 206 11.44 13.68 28.84
CA ASP A 206 12.89 13.92 29.04
C ASP A 206 13.71 13.02 28.09
N ALA A 207 13.15 11.86 27.74
CA ALA A 207 13.66 10.97 26.71
C ALA A 207 13.24 11.47 25.31
N ARG A 208 14.05 12.39 24.77
CA ARG A 208 13.83 13.00 23.46
C ARG A 208 14.02 12.03 22.29
N ILE A 209 14.59 10.85 22.51
CA ILE A 209 15.01 9.93 21.45
C ILE A 209 14.33 8.57 21.66
N PHE A 210 13.49 8.20 20.71
CA PHE A 210 12.90 6.88 20.59
C PHE A 210 13.75 6.05 19.64
N ARG A 211 14.02 4.79 20.00
CA ARG A 211 14.73 3.84 19.14
C ARG A 211 13.75 2.86 18.53
N ARG A 212 13.90 2.57 17.24
CA ARG A 212 13.07 1.62 16.51
C ARG A 212 13.12 0.26 17.18
N ASP A 213 11.96 -0.30 17.49
CA ASP A 213 11.81 -1.69 17.91
C ASP A 213 11.81 -2.58 16.66
N PRO A 214 12.87 -3.39 16.43
CA PRO A 214 12.97 -4.25 15.25
C PRO A 214 11.90 -5.35 15.22
N ALA A 215 11.32 -5.74 16.36
CA ALA A 215 10.27 -6.74 16.42
C ALA A 215 8.89 -6.19 16.01
N LYS A 216 8.74 -4.86 16.01
CA LYS A 216 7.48 -4.16 15.73
C LYS A 216 7.64 -3.09 14.64
N SER A 217 8.58 -3.26 13.71
CA SER A 217 8.88 -2.27 12.65
C SER A 217 9.20 -2.88 11.27
N PRO A 218 8.31 -2.71 10.26
CA PRO A 218 6.91 -2.28 10.43
C PRO A 218 6.07 -3.22 11.29
N PHE A 219 4.95 -2.71 11.81
CA PHE A 219 3.97 -3.53 12.50
C PHE A 219 3.35 -4.54 11.53
N LEU A 220 3.44 -5.83 11.86
CA LEU A 220 2.45 -6.77 11.36
C LEU A 220 1.22 -6.60 12.25
N GLN A 221 0.06 -6.35 11.65
CA GLN A 221 -1.18 -6.51 12.39
C GLN A 221 -1.33 -8.01 12.68
N ASP A 222 -1.45 -8.36 13.95
CA ASP A 222 -1.69 -9.73 14.42
C ASP A 222 -3.12 -10.19 14.07
#